data_AF-A0A8T2PJF6-F1
#
_entry.id   AF-A0A8T2PJF6-F1
#
_cell.length_a   1.000
_cell.length_b   1.000
_cell.length_c   1.000
_cell.angle_alpha   90.00
_cell.angle_beta   90.00
_cell.angle_gamma   90.00
#
_symmetry.space_group_name_H-M   'P 1'
#
loop_
_entity.id
_entity.type
_entity.pdbx_description
1 polymer ?
#
loop_
_entity_poly.entity_id
_entity_poly.type
_entity_poly.pdbx_seq_one_letter_code
_entity_poly.pdbx_strand_id
1 'polypeptide(L)'
;MVTVSKDGTWKLWDTDVEYKKQQDPYLLRTARCEVSEGSRIALSPDARVAAVSSGCNVAMFSTATGELEEEFRSVHSEEITDLKFDINSRYLVCSGDRAIRVFHNVPGYRAAIQDMQAMLKKASNEAMRQRLEQQIKDAQSALDTVFATSKN
;
A
#
# COMPACT_ATOMS: atom_id res chain seq x y z
N MET A 1 1.96 -4.04 11.54
CA MET A 1 2.95 -4.97 10.90
C MET A 1 2.26 -5.79 9.81
N VAL A 2 2.97 -6.20 8.75
CA VAL A 2 2.46 -7.15 7.74
C VAL A 2 3.33 -8.39 7.63
N THR A 3 2.72 -9.51 7.28
CA THR A 3 3.40 -10.79 7.05
C THR A 3 2.84 -11.49 5.82
N VAL A 4 3.67 -12.20 5.06
CA VAL A 4 3.26 -13.06 3.94
C VAL A 4 3.64 -14.50 4.23
N SER A 5 2.81 -15.46 3.83
CA SER A 5 2.95 -16.88 4.14
C SER A 5 2.85 -17.74 2.88
N LYS A 6 3.53 -18.89 2.88
CA LYS A 6 3.47 -19.89 1.80
C LYS A 6 2.07 -20.53 1.66
N ASP A 7 1.17 -20.30 2.61
CA ASP A 7 -0.25 -20.71 2.52
C ASP A 7 -1.08 -19.87 1.52
N GLY A 8 -0.44 -18.90 0.85
CA GLY A 8 -1.07 -18.02 -0.11
C GLY A 8 -1.87 -16.90 0.55
N THR A 9 -1.50 -16.51 1.78
CA THR A 9 -2.10 -15.38 2.47
C THR A 9 -1.07 -14.36 2.92
N TRP A 10 -1.52 -13.11 2.97
CA TRP A 10 -0.87 -12.06 3.73
C TRP A 10 -1.79 -11.61 4.86
N LYS A 11 -1.17 -11.14 5.93
CA LYS A 11 -1.86 -10.73 7.16
C LYS A 11 -1.39 -9.36 7.60
N LEU A 12 -2.33 -8.57 8.12
CA LEU A 12 -2.09 -7.28 8.76
C LEU A 12 -2.32 -7.42 10.25
N TRP A 13 -1.39 -6.92 11.04
CA TRP A 13 -1.38 -7.02 12.49
C TRP A 13 -1.28 -5.64 13.12
N ASP A 14 -2.09 -5.42 14.14
CA ASP A 14 -1.85 -4.38 15.12
C ASP A 14 -0.81 -4.88 16.11
N THR A 15 0.25 -4.12 16.25
CA THR A 15 1.37 -4.42 17.15
C THR A 15 1.48 -3.41 18.29
N ASP A 16 0.52 -2.48 18.42
CA ASP A 16 0.42 -1.60 19.57
C ASP A 16 -0.13 -2.38 20.78
N VAL A 17 0.71 -3.27 21.31
CA VAL A 17 0.37 -4.16 22.42
C VAL A 17 1.02 -3.68 23.71
N GLU A 18 0.26 -3.72 24.81
CA GLU A 18 0.82 -3.52 26.14
C GLU A 18 1.63 -4.76 26.54
N TYR A 19 2.92 -4.78 26.19
CA TYR A 19 3.83 -5.89 26.53
C TYR A 19 3.84 -6.23 28.02
N LYS A 20 3.67 -5.23 28.91
CA LYS A 20 3.59 -5.44 30.36
C LYS A 20 2.36 -6.24 30.80
N LYS A 21 1.30 -6.27 29.98
CA LYS A 21 0.06 -7.02 30.22
C LYS A 21 0.01 -8.35 29.46
N GLN A 22 1.10 -8.77 28.82
CA GLN A 22 1.14 -10.00 27.99
C GLN A 22 0.04 -10.02 26.91
N GLN A 23 -0.24 -8.87 26.29
CA GLN A 23 -1.17 -8.82 25.17
C GLN A 23 -0.52 -9.34 23.90
N ASP A 24 -1.25 -10.20 23.18
CA ASP A 24 -0.86 -10.69 21.87
C ASP A 24 -1.22 -9.67 20.77
N PRO A 25 -0.43 -9.59 19.68
CA PRO A 25 -0.77 -8.77 18.52
C PRO A 25 -2.14 -9.13 17.92
N TYR A 26 -2.91 -8.11 17.57
CA TYR A 26 -4.26 -8.31 17.03
C TYR A 26 -4.22 -8.50 15.50
N LEU A 27 -4.82 -9.58 15.01
CA LEU A 27 -5.00 -9.80 13.58
C LEU A 27 -6.08 -8.87 13.03
N LEU A 28 -5.70 -7.89 12.22
CA LEU A 28 -6.61 -6.93 11.61
C LEU A 28 -7.18 -7.42 10.27
N ARG A 29 -6.34 -8.11 9.47
CA ARG A 29 -6.71 -8.58 8.13
C ARG A 29 -6.01 -9.88 7.78
N THR A 30 -6.71 -10.74 7.05
CA THR A 30 -6.13 -11.84 6.27
C THR A 30 -6.71 -11.76 4.87
N ALA A 31 -5.85 -11.81 3.85
CA ALA A 31 -6.26 -11.80 2.45
C ALA A 31 -5.41 -12.76 1.62
N ARG A 32 -5.95 -13.23 0.51
CA ARG A 32 -5.26 -14.15 -0.41
C ARG A 32 -4.28 -13.38 -1.29
N CYS A 33 -3.14 -13.98 -1.58
CA CYS A 33 -2.16 -13.49 -2.54
C CYS A 33 -1.47 -14.65 -3.24
N GLU A 34 -0.95 -14.40 -4.43
CA GLU A 34 0.01 -15.29 -5.06
C GLU A 34 1.36 -15.20 -4.31
N VAL A 35 1.97 -16.35 -4.05
CA VAL A 35 3.21 -16.45 -3.29
C VAL A 35 4.12 -17.49 -3.95
N SER A 36 5.37 -17.13 -4.18
CA SER A 36 6.46 -18.01 -4.57
C SER A 36 7.48 -18.18 -3.44
N GLU A 37 8.45 -19.07 -3.63
CA GLU A 37 9.68 -19.02 -2.83
C GLU A 37 10.31 -17.62 -2.96
N GLY A 38 10.85 -17.09 -1.84
CA GLY A 38 11.45 -15.76 -1.86
C GLY A 38 10.47 -14.57 -1.87
N SER A 39 9.16 -14.78 -1.75
CA SER A 39 8.19 -13.67 -1.71
C SER A 39 8.52 -12.63 -0.63
N ARG A 40 8.35 -11.35 -0.96
CA ARG A 40 8.54 -10.22 -0.03
C ARG A 40 7.22 -9.52 0.17
N ILE A 41 7.10 -8.80 1.30
CA ILE A 41 5.96 -7.96 1.58
C ILE A 41 6.42 -6.62 2.16
N ALA A 42 5.76 -5.54 1.75
CA ALA A 42 5.97 -4.20 2.27
C ALA A 42 4.62 -3.58 2.64
N LEU A 43 4.58 -2.84 3.74
CA LEU A 43 3.45 -2.02 4.13
C LEU A 43 3.80 -0.56 3.86
N SER A 44 2.89 0.20 3.26
CA SER A 44 3.05 1.65 3.14
C SER A 44 3.09 2.30 4.53
N PRO A 45 3.89 3.35 4.76
CA PRO A 45 3.94 4.01 6.06
C PRO A 45 2.59 4.52 6.59
N ASP A 46 1.67 4.89 5.71
CA ASP A 46 0.29 5.28 6.05
C ASP A 46 -0.65 4.08 6.33
N ALA A 47 -0.12 2.86 6.25
CA ALA A 47 -0.80 1.58 6.42
C ALA A 47 -2.00 1.35 5.49
N ARG A 48 -2.13 2.06 4.37
CA ARG A 48 -3.24 1.95 3.41
C ARG A 48 -3.05 0.84 2.38
N VAL A 49 -1.80 0.48 2.08
CA VAL A 49 -1.46 -0.44 0.99
C VAL A 49 -0.42 -1.45 1.46
N ALA A 50 -0.67 -2.73 1.15
CA ALA A 50 0.31 -3.79 1.26
C ALA A 50 0.76 -4.22 -0.14
N ALA A 51 2.06 -4.27 -0.39
CA ALA A 51 2.63 -4.79 -1.63
C ALA A 51 3.30 -6.15 -1.37
N VAL A 52 3.02 -7.14 -2.22
CA VAL A 52 3.59 -8.48 -2.15
C VAL A 52 4.33 -8.76 -3.45
N SER A 53 5.58 -9.22 -3.39
CA SER A 53 6.28 -9.76 -4.55
C SER A 53 6.14 -11.28 -4.60
N SER A 54 5.98 -11.82 -5.81
CA SER A 54 5.96 -13.24 -6.10
C SER A 54 6.78 -13.48 -7.37
N GLY A 55 7.96 -14.08 -7.21
CA GLY A 55 8.97 -14.21 -8.27
C GLY A 55 9.35 -12.84 -8.84
N CYS A 56 8.99 -12.61 -10.10
CA CYS A 56 9.23 -11.36 -10.83
C CYS A 56 8.03 -10.40 -10.84
N ASN A 57 6.93 -10.76 -10.17
CA ASN A 57 5.69 -9.99 -10.16
C ASN A 57 5.52 -9.24 -8.84
N VAL A 58 4.72 -8.17 -8.87
CA VAL A 58 4.33 -7.38 -7.70
C VAL A 58 2.82 -7.19 -7.71
N ALA A 59 2.17 -7.49 -6.60
CA ALA A 59 0.75 -7.28 -6.37
C ALA A 59 0.56 -6.25 -5.25
N MET A 60 -0.37 -5.31 -5.43
CA MET A 60 -0.71 -4.28 -4.45
C MET A 60 -2.14 -4.46 -3.95
N PHE A 61 -2.30 -4.49 -2.64
CA PHE A 61 -3.55 -4.76 -1.97
C PHE A 61 -3.97 -3.58 -1.09
N SER A 62 -5.27 -3.32 -1.05
CA SER A 62 -5.87 -2.43 -0.05
C SER A 62 -5.83 -3.10 1.32
N THR A 63 -5.29 -2.40 2.32
CA THR A 63 -5.25 -2.92 3.70
C THR A 63 -6.61 -2.86 4.40
N ALA A 64 -7.50 -1.96 3.93
CA ALA A 64 -8.83 -1.80 4.48
C ALA A 64 -9.76 -2.94 4.04
N THR A 65 -9.77 -3.26 2.73
CA THR A 65 -10.65 -4.30 2.18
C THR A 65 -9.98 -5.67 2.13
N GLY A 66 -8.67 -5.71 1.88
CA GLY A 66 -7.92 -6.93 1.58
C GLY A 66 -7.95 -7.30 0.09
N GLU A 67 -8.52 -6.45 -0.76
CA GLU A 67 -8.66 -6.71 -2.19
C GLU A 67 -7.40 -6.35 -2.97
N LEU A 68 -7.17 -7.07 -4.07
CA LEU A 68 -6.12 -6.76 -5.04
C LEU A 68 -6.53 -5.52 -5.85
N GLU A 69 -5.73 -4.47 -5.81
CA GLU A 69 -5.99 -3.20 -6.49
C GLU A 69 -5.20 -3.09 -7.80
N GLU A 70 -3.92 -3.48 -7.77
CA GLU A 70 -3.03 -3.39 -8.93
C GLU A 70 -2.07 -4.59 -8.96
N GLU A 71 -1.68 -5.01 -10.16
CA GLU A 71 -0.74 -6.10 -10.38
C GLU A 71 0.24 -5.73 -11.50
N PHE A 72 1.53 -5.79 -11.20
CA PHE A 72 2.61 -5.61 -12.16
C PHE A 72 3.25 -6.97 -12.45
N ARG A 73 3.18 -7.39 -13.71
CA ARG A 73 3.74 -8.66 -14.18
C ARG A 73 5.10 -8.45 -14.84
N SER A 74 6.02 -9.39 -14.61
CA SER A 74 7.37 -9.38 -15.19
C SER A 74 8.11 -8.05 -14.95
N VAL A 75 8.07 -7.57 -13.70
CA VAL A 75 8.68 -6.30 -13.31
C VAL A 75 10.19 -6.34 -13.48
N HIS A 76 10.82 -7.44 -13.06
CA HIS A 76 12.25 -7.68 -13.24
C HIS A 76 12.48 -8.96 -14.05
N SER A 77 13.64 -9.08 -14.69
CA SER A 77 14.06 -10.32 -15.37
C SER A 77 14.47 -11.43 -14.40
N GLU A 78 14.73 -11.08 -13.14
CA GLU A 78 15.14 -11.97 -12.05
C GLU A 78 14.21 -11.78 -10.84
N GLU A 79 14.27 -12.71 -9.88
CA GLU A 79 13.42 -12.67 -8.69
C GLU A 79 13.60 -11.38 -7.89
N ILE A 80 12.50 -10.83 -7.38
CA ILE A 80 12.52 -9.62 -6.59
C ILE A 80 13.18 -9.90 -5.24
N THR A 81 14.31 -9.23 -5.02
CA THR A 81 15.14 -9.38 -3.83
C THR A 81 14.71 -8.46 -2.69
N ASP A 82 14.21 -7.26 -3.03
CA ASP A 82 13.71 -6.29 -2.05
C ASP A 82 12.51 -5.48 -2.59
N LEU A 83 11.65 -5.04 -1.66
CA LEU A 83 10.40 -4.33 -1.90
C LEU A 83 10.16 -3.34 -0.76
N LYS A 84 10.05 -2.05 -1.05
CA LYS A 84 9.91 -0.97 -0.05
C LYS A 84 9.02 0.16 -0.53
N PHE A 85 8.25 0.76 0.37
CA PHE A 85 7.60 2.05 0.12
C PHE A 85 8.50 3.21 0.54
N ASP A 86 8.35 4.36 -0.13
CA ASP A 86 8.94 5.61 0.36
C ASP A 86 8.26 6.08 1.64
N ILE A 87 8.91 6.98 2.37
CA ILE A 87 8.41 7.47 3.66
C ILE A 87 7.08 8.23 3.55
N ASN A 88 6.78 8.79 2.38
CA ASN A 88 5.52 9.53 2.14
C ASN A 88 4.41 8.65 1.54
N SER A 89 4.62 7.34 1.41
CA SER A 89 3.65 6.39 0.82
C SER A 89 3.23 6.72 -0.63
N ARG A 90 4.04 7.49 -1.37
CA ARG A 90 3.81 7.89 -2.77
C ARG A 90 4.42 6.94 -3.78
N TYR A 91 5.49 6.23 -3.40
CA TYR A 91 6.23 5.36 -4.31
C TYR A 91 6.46 3.98 -3.72
N LEU A 92 6.38 2.97 -4.59
CA LEU A 92 6.84 1.61 -4.34
C LEU A 92 8.15 1.40 -5.11
N VAL A 93 9.17 0.92 -4.43
CA VAL A 93 10.49 0.62 -4.99
C VAL A 93 10.72 -0.87 -4.90
N CYS A 94 11.17 -1.47 -6.00
CA CYS A 94 11.56 -2.87 -6.03
C CYS A 94 12.90 -3.06 -6.77
N SER A 95 13.60 -4.10 -6.35
CA SER A 95 14.89 -4.52 -6.91
C SER A 95 14.86 -6.03 -7.15
N GLY A 96 15.47 -6.49 -8.23
CA GLY A 96 15.52 -7.91 -8.59
C GLY A 96 16.59 -8.21 -9.62
N ASP A 97 16.66 -7.39 -10.67
CA ASP A 97 17.73 -7.41 -11.66
C ASP A 97 18.73 -6.24 -11.43
N ARG A 98 19.55 -5.91 -12.43
CA ARG A 98 20.53 -4.81 -12.36
C ARG A 98 19.93 -3.41 -12.36
N ALA A 99 18.60 -3.29 -12.30
CA ALA A 99 17.91 -2.01 -12.25
C ALA A 99 16.94 -1.95 -11.07
N ILE A 100 16.88 -0.79 -10.42
CA ILE A 100 15.85 -0.48 -9.43
C ILE A 100 14.68 0.15 -10.18
N ARG A 101 13.46 -0.33 -9.89
CA ARG A 101 12.24 0.23 -10.47
C ARG A 101 11.42 0.93 -9.40
N VAL A 102 10.82 2.05 -9.81
CA VAL A 102 10.02 2.92 -8.96
C VAL A 102 8.64 3.07 -9.58
N PHE A 103 7.61 2.72 -8.82
CA PHE A 103 6.21 2.79 -9.21
C PHE A 103 5.49 3.84 -8.39
N HIS A 104 4.58 4.58 -9.02
CA HIS A 104 3.64 5.42 -8.28
C HIS A 104 2.65 4.53 -7.50
N ASN A 105 2.46 4.82 -6.22
CA ASN A 105 1.49 4.12 -5.36
C ASN A 105 0.06 4.64 -5.63
N VAL A 106 -0.47 4.36 -6.82
CA VAL A 106 -1.83 4.75 -7.22
C VAL A 106 -2.89 4.23 -6.24
N PRO A 107 -2.83 2.97 -5.74
CA PRO A 107 -3.76 2.50 -4.72
C PRO A 107 -3.73 3.34 -3.43
N GLY A 108 -2.56 3.81 -3.02
CA GLY A 108 -2.40 4.67 -1.85
C GLY A 108 -3.09 6.02 -2.01
N TYR A 109 -2.96 6.66 -3.18
CA TYR A 109 -3.69 7.90 -3.49
C TYR A 109 -5.20 7.69 -3.47
N ARG A 110 -5.71 6.61 -4.08
CA ARG A 110 -7.15 6.29 -4.08
C ARG A 110 -7.66 6.10 -2.64
N ALA A 111 -6.96 5.31 -1.84
CA ALA A 111 -7.32 5.05 -0.44
C ALA A 111 -7.27 6.34 0.40
N ALA A 112 -6.26 7.19 0.21
CA ALA A 112 -6.15 8.47 0.91
C ALA A 112 -7.31 9.41 0.58
N ILE A 113 -7.69 9.52 -0.69
CA ILE A 113 -8.83 10.34 -1.13
C ILE A 113 -10.13 9.83 -0.49
N GLN A 114 -10.36 8.51 -0.47
CA GLN A 114 -11.56 7.92 0.14
C GLN A 114 -11.66 8.23 1.64
N ASP A 115 -10.56 8.11 2.37
CA ASP A 115 -10.54 8.43 3.80
C ASP A 115 -10.77 9.92 4.07
N MET A 116 -10.11 10.79 3.31
CA MET A 116 -10.30 12.24 3.45
C MET A 116 -11.74 12.63 3.14
N GLN A 117 -12.37 12.02 2.13
CA GLN A 117 -13.79 12.21 1.84
C GLN A 117 -14.69 11.70 2.98
N ALA A 118 -14.37 10.57 3.60
CA ALA A 118 -15.10 10.05 4.75
C ALA A 118 -14.96 10.97 5.98
N MET A 119 -13.77 11.54 6.20
CA MET A 119 -13.52 12.54 7.25
C MET A 119 -14.27 13.83 6.97
N LEU A 120 -14.31 14.29 5.71
CA LEU A 120 -15.00 15.52 5.31
C LEU A 120 -16.50 15.44 5.61
N LYS A 121 -17.13 14.28 5.35
CA LYS A 121 -18.54 14.03 5.68
C LYS A 121 -18.84 14.14 7.18
N LYS A 122 -17.87 13.78 8.04
CA LYS A 122 -17.99 13.82 9.50
C LYS A 122 -17.55 15.15 10.12
N ALA A 123 -16.81 15.97 9.38
CA ALA A 123 -16.28 17.22 9.88
C ALA A 123 -17.41 18.23 10.13
N SER A 124 -17.44 18.80 11.33
CA SER A 124 -18.37 19.87 11.73
C SER A 124 -17.76 21.27 11.63
N ASN A 125 -16.43 21.38 11.73
CA ASN A 125 -15.70 22.65 11.69
C ASN A 125 -15.39 23.05 10.24
N GLU A 126 -15.73 24.29 9.87
CA GLU A 126 -15.50 24.87 8.55
C GLU A 126 -14.01 24.92 8.17
N ALA A 127 -13.12 25.27 9.10
CA ALA A 127 -11.68 25.29 8.84
C ALA A 127 -11.13 23.87 8.57
N MET A 128 -11.67 22.86 9.25
CA MET A 128 -11.30 21.46 9.01
C MET A 128 -11.79 20.98 7.64
N ARG A 129 -13.02 21.38 7.25
CA ARG A 129 -13.58 21.08 5.93
C ARG A 129 -12.75 21.67 4.80
N GLN A 130 -12.45 22.96 4.88
CA GLN A 130 -11.62 23.64 3.87
C GLN A 130 -10.24 22.98 3.71
N ARG A 131 -9.60 22.60 4.83
CA ARG A 131 -8.33 21.88 4.80
C ARG A 131 -8.45 20.52 4.10
N LEU A 132 -9.47 19.72 4.44
CA LEU A 132 -9.70 18.41 3.83
C LEU A 132 -10.02 18.53 2.34
N GLU A 133 -10.84 19.50 1.93
CA GLU A 133 -11.15 19.78 0.53
C GLU A 133 -9.89 20.11 -0.28
N GLN A 134 -9.01 20.96 0.29
CA GLN A 134 -7.74 21.28 -0.36
C GLN A 134 -6.84 20.04 -0.49
N GLN A 135 -6.73 19.23 0.56
CA GLN A 135 -5.92 18.00 0.51
C GLN A 135 -6.47 16.97 -0.49
N ILE A 136 -7.80 16.84 -0.60
CA ILE A 136 -8.44 15.98 -1.60
C ILE A 136 -8.11 16.48 -3.00
N LYS A 137 -8.23 17.78 -3.24
CA LYS A 137 -7.93 18.39 -4.55
C LYS A 137 -6.47 18.18 -4.94
N ASP A 138 -5.55 18.38 -4.01
CA ASP A 138 -4.12 18.18 -4.24
C ASP A 138 -3.82 16.71 -4.56
N ALA A 139 -4.39 15.76 -3.79
CA ALA A 139 -4.23 14.33 -4.04
C ALA A 139 -4.83 13.88 -5.39
N GLN A 140 -6.00 14.42 -5.76
CA GLN A 140 -6.61 14.17 -7.07
C GLN A 140 -5.74 14.71 -8.20
N SER A 141 -5.21 15.93 -8.07
CA SER A 141 -4.32 16.50 -9.08
C SER A 141 -3.04 15.68 -9.26
N ALA A 142 -2.47 15.17 -8.17
CA ALA A 142 -1.31 14.28 -8.24
C ALA A 142 -1.66 12.97 -8.96
N LEU A 143 -2.80 12.37 -8.65
CA LEU A 143 -3.30 11.17 -9.32
C LEU A 143 -3.51 11.40 -10.83
N ASP A 144 -4.09 12.53 -11.22
CA ASP A 144 -4.31 12.91 -12.61
C ASP A 144 -2.98 13.08 -13.37
N THR A 145 -1.97 13.69 -12.72
CA THR A 145 -0.63 13.81 -13.34
C THR A 145 0.03 12.46 -13.59
N VAL A 146 -0.15 11.49 -12.69
CA VAL A 146 0.37 10.12 -12.86
C VAL A 146 -0.31 9.41 -14.05
N PHE A 147 -1.62 9.60 -14.23
CA PHE A 147 -2.30 9.04 -15.39
C PHE A 147 -1.96 9.75 -16.70
N ALA A 148 -1.66 11.04 -16.65
CA ALA A 148 -1.22 11.79 -17.82
C ALA A 148 0.16 11.34 -18.31
N THR A 149 1.10 11.04 -17.40
CA THR A 149 2.43 10.53 -17.77
C THR A 149 2.40 9.11 -18.30
N SER A 150 1.45 8.27 -17.87
CA SER A 150 1.30 6.90 -18.36
C SER A 150 0.74 6.79 -19.80
N LYS A 151 0.19 7.87 -20.38
CA LYS A 151 -0.40 7.86 -21.73
C LYS A 151 0.57 8.28 -22.84
N ASN A 152 1.79 8.69 -22.49
CA ASN A 152 2.85 9.06 -23.43
C ASN A 152 3.92 7.98 -23.48
#